data_AF-A0A2U1VRA4-F1
#
_entry.id   AF-A0A2U1VRA4-F1
#
_cell.length_a   1.000
_cell.length_b   1.000
_cell.length_c   1.000
_cell.angle_alpha   90.00
_cell.angle_beta   90.00
_cell.angle_gamma   90.00
#
_symmetry.space_group_name_H-M   'P 1'
#
loop_
_entity.id
_entity.type
_entity.pdbx_description
1 polymer ?
#
loop_
_entity_poly.entity_id
_entity_poly.type
_entity_poly.pdbx_seq_one_letter_code
_entity_poly.pdbx_strand_id
1 'polypeptide(L)'
;MDSIDVRELRNVLGAFATGVTVVTTIDGDGQPRGFTANSFTSVSLDPPLVLVCLAKTAATRPVFEAAGGYAVNILAEDQKGVSRTFASKVEDRFATVDWQAGPAGNPVFAGTSAWLDCSMHQTVDAGDHVILIGCVRGCGHAPVSPLGYCRGAYVTFGLEQKAMETRGRQTLVGAILERDGQILLVETPDGGVALPTAEALGKPGRSDGLLHRLATLGSTVDLSFLFAVFDEDNDRRVSIYYRGKLIDGPAAGQGARLVGFDAIPWAKLPNDAVRSMLQRYVAERREDEFGVYVGDEVSGTVQPLSRTV
;
A
#
# COMPACT_ATOMS: atom_id res chain seq x y z
N MET A 1 2.23 21.53 -29.20
CA MET A 1 1.91 20.35 -28.39
C MET A 1 1.51 20.88 -27.03
N ASP A 2 0.26 20.70 -26.65
CA ASP A 2 -0.20 21.10 -25.33
C ASP A 2 0.65 20.38 -24.27
N SER A 3 1.17 21.14 -23.32
CA SER A 3 2.00 20.60 -22.25
C SER A 3 1.16 19.63 -21.41
N ILE A 4 1.59 18.38 -21.33
CA ILE A 4 0.95 17.37 -20.47
C ILE A 4 1.07 17.83 -19.01
N ASP A 5 -0.05 17.86 -18.28
CA ASP A 5 -0.04 18.15 -16.85
C ASP A 5 0.67 17.02 -16.08
N VAL A 6 1.69 17.36 -15.30
CA VAL A 6 2.55 16.39 -14.61
C VAL A 6 1.78 15.59 -13.56
N ARG A 7 0.79 16.21 -12.90
CA ARG A 7 -0.01 15.54 -11.87
C ARG A 7 -0.97 14.55 -12.51
N GLU A 8 -1.61 14.95 -13.60
CA GLU A 8 -2.47 14.07 -14.40
C GLU A 8 -1.68 12.87 -14.94
N LEU A 9 -0.50 13.10 -15.53
CA LEU A 9 0.37 12.01 -16.00
C LEU A 9 0.73 11.03 -14.87
N ARG A 10 1.08 11.53 -13.68
CA ARG A 10 1.38 10.69 -12.51
C ARG A 10 0.16 9.86 -12.08
N ASN A 11 -1.04 10.43 -12.12
CA ASN A 11 -2.27 9.71 -11.80
C ASN A 11 -2.54 8.59 -12.80
N VAL A 12 -2.36 8.86 -14.10
CA VAL A 12 -2.53 7.87 -15.17
C VAL A 12 -1.51 6.73 -15.02
N LEU A 13 -0.23 7.04 -14.81
CA LEU A 13 0.81 6.02 -14.59
C LEU A 13 0.54 5.21 -13.32
N GLY A 14 0.06 5.85 -12.25
CA GLY A 14 -0.31 5.19 -11.01
C GLY A 14 -1.51 4.24 -11.11
N ALA A 15 -2.25 4.22 -12.23
CA ALA A 15 -3.33 3.27 -12.46
C ALA A 15 -2.81 1.84 -12.73
N PHE A 16 -1.56 1.68 -13.15
CA PHE A 16 -0.92 0.39 -13.29
C PHE A 16 -0.43 -0.09 -11.92
N ALA A 17 -1.06 -1.14 -11.40
CA ALA A 17 -0.68 -1.73 -10.11
C ALA A 17 0.66 -2.47 -10.22
N THR A 18 1.51 -2.27 -9.22
CA THR A 18 2.85 -2.88 -9.17
C THR A 18 3.08 -3.56 -7.83
N GLY A 19 4.06 -4.45 -7.77
CA GLY A 19 4.72 -4.76 -6.49
C GLY A 19 5.56 -3.57 -6.02
N VAL A 20 6.10 -3.68 -4.81
CA VAL A 20 7.11 -2.75 -4.27
C VAL A 20 8.44 -3.48 -4.15
N THR A 21 9.52 -2.82 -4.60
CA THR A 21 10.87 -3.37 -4.50
C THR A 21 11.80 -2.41 -3.77
N VAL A 22 12.84 -2.95 -3.16
CA VAL A 22 14.03 -2.19 -2.76
C VAL A 22 15.21 -2.67 -3.58
N VAL A 23 15.81 -1.75 -4.32
CA VAL A 23 17.00 -2.01 -5.13
C VAL A 23 18.23 -1.70 -4.29
N THR A 24 19.18 -2.62 -4.23
CA THR A 24 20.35 -2.53 -3.36
C THR A 24 21.63 -2.81 -4.12
N THR A 25 22.74 -2.25 -3.64
CA THR A 25 24.09 -2.50 -4.14
C THR A 25 25.11 -2.22 -3.03
N ILE A 26 26.39 -2.46 -3.31
CA ILE A 26 27.52 -2.11 -2.45
C ILE A 26 28.29 -0.96 -3.11
N ASP A 27 28.62 0.08 -2.36
CA ASP A 27 29.45 1.18 -2.85
C ASP A 27 30.96 0.86 -2.86
N GLY A 28 31.77 1.79 -3.36
CA GLY A 28 33.21 1.60 -3.49
C GLY A 28 33.95 1.38 -2.16
N ASP A 29 33.35 1.79 -1.04
CA ASP A 29 33.90 1.63 0.31
C ASP A 29 33.35 0.36 1.01
N GLY A 30 32.60 -0.48 0.29
CA GLY A 30 31.99 -1.69 0.81
C GLY A 30 30.69 -1.45 1.60
N GLN A 31 30.13 -0.24 1.59
CA GLN A 31 28.91 0.08 2.33
C GLN A 31 27.65 -0.21 1.52
N PRO A 32 26.59 -0.75 2.14
CA PRO A 32 25.36 -1.05 1.42
C PRO A 32 24.58 0.23 1.11
N ARG A 33 24.06 0.31 -0.11
CA ARG A 33 23.22 1.40 -0.61
C ARG A 33 21.96 0.85 -1.23
N GLY A 34 20.85 1.58 -1.12
CA GLY A 34 19.62 1.14 -1.75
C GLY A 34 18.52 2.19 -1.76
N PHE A 35 17.50 1.94 -2.59
CA PHE A 35 16.34 2.80 -2.74
C PHE A 35 15.08 1.99 -3.05
N THR A 36 13.93 2.51 -2.65
CA THR A 36 12.64 1.91 -3.01
C THR A 36 12.29 2.25 -4.46
N ALA A 37 11.85 1.25 -5.22
CA ALA A 37 11.38 1.41 -6.59
C ALA A 37 10.15 0.54 -6.83
N ASN A 38 9.24 1.04 -7.66
CA ASN A 38 8.10 0.27 -8.14
C ASN A 38 8.03 0.21 -9.68
N SER A 39 9.10 0.63 -10.37
CA SER A 39 9.25 0.58 -11.82
C SER A 39 9.97 -0.69 -12.31
N PHE A 40 10.05 -1.72 -11.45
CA PHE A 40 10.68 -2.99 -11.78
C PHE A 40 9.92 -3.72 -12.89
N THR A 41 10.63 -4.41 -13.77
CA THR A 41 10.05 -5.22 -14.85
C THR A 41 10.94 -6.40 -15.20
N SER A 42 10.33 -7.58 -15.44
CA SER A 42 11.01 -8.71 -16.07
C SER A 42 11.13 -8.48 -17.57
N VAL A 43 12.30 -8.79 -18.16
CA VAL A 43 12.61 -8.44 -19.55
C VAL A 43 12.80 -9.66 -20.42
N SER A 44 13.61 -10.63 -19.96
CA SER A 44 13.97 -11.81 -20.75
C SER A 44 14.22 -13.00 -19.83
N LEU A 45 13.89 -14.20 -20.31
CA LEU A 45 14.22 -15.46 -19.63
C LEU A 45 15.56 -16.04 -20.08
N ASP A 46 15.94 -15.86 -21.36
CA ASP A 46 17.22 -16.31 -21.90
C ASP A 46 17.80 -15.26 -22.88
N PRO A 47 18.84 -14.49 -22.49
CA PRO A 47 19.45 -14.49 -21.15
C PRO A 47 18.49 -13.93 -20.09
N PRO A 48 18.66 -14.26 -18.80
CA PRO A 48 17.75 -13.82 -17.74
C PRO A 48 17.98 -12.33 -17.40
N LEU A 49 17.14 -11.45 -17.93
CA LEU A 49 17.25 -10.00 -17.79
C LEU A 49 16.06 -9.41 -17.05
N VAL A 50 16.35 -8.44 -16.20
CA VAL A 50 15.38 -7.59 -15.51
C VAL A 50 15.80 -6.14 -15.59
N LEU A 51 14.86 -5.21 -15.37
CA LEU A 51 15.18 -3.79 -15.31
C LEU A 51 14.51 -3.08 -14.12
N VAL A 52 15.10 -1.94 -13.75
CA VAL A 52 14.54 -0.96 -12.83
C VAL A 52 14.98 0.45 -13.22
N CYS A 53 14.18 1.46 -12.91
CA CYS A 53 14.49 2.85 -13.26
C CYS A 53 14.94 3.61 -12.01
N LEU A 54 16.02 4.35 -12.14
CA LEU A 54 16.59 5.20 -11.11
C LEU A 54 16.45 6.66 -11.52
N ALA A 55 15.83 7.47 -10.68
CA ALA A 55 15.71 8.91 -10.92
C ALA A 55 17.10 9.56 -10.97
N LYS A 56 17.33 10.46 -11.94
CA LYS A 56 18.61 11.18 -12.07
C LYS A 56 18.91 12.06 -10.86
N THR A 57 17.87 12.45 -10.13
CA THR A 57 17.94 13.26 -8.90
C THR A 57 18.22 12.45 -7.64
N ALA A 58 18.26 11.12 -7.71
CA ALA A 58 18.51 10.27 -6.55
C ALA A 58 19.94 10.43 -6.03
N ALA A 59 20.10 10.60 -4.72
CA ALA A 59 21.41 10.72 -4.08
C ALA A 59 22.29 9.46 -4.27
N THR A 60 21.66 8.30 -4.44
CA THR A 60 22.33 7.02 -4.69
C THR A 60 22.78 6.83 -6.14
N ARG A 61 22.41 7.71 -7.08
CA ARG A 61 22.72 7.57 -8.51
C ARG A 61 24.21 7.32 -8.79
N PRO A 62 25.15 8.11 -8.26
CA PRO A 62 26.57 7.90 -8.57
C PRO A 62 27.06 6.52 -8.13
N VAL A 63 26.48 5.96 -7.07
CA VAL A 63 26.81 4.61 -6.59
C VAL A 63 26.33 3.56 -7.58
N PHE A 64 25.07 3.62 -8.01
CA PHE A 64 24.50 2.65 -8.95
C PHE A 64 25.10 2.73 -10.35
N GLU A 65 25.54 3.92 -10.80
CA GLU A 65 26.25 4.08 -12.07
C GLU A 65 27.67 3.47 -12.04
N ALA A 66 28.31 3.43 -10.87
CA ALA A 66 29.64 2.83 -10.69
C ALA A 66 29.60 1.35 -10.28
N ALA A 67 28.45 0.86 -9.81
CA ALA A 67 28.32 -0.50 -9.29
C ALA A 67 28.38 -1.57 -10.38
N GLY A 68 29.03 -2.70 -10.07
CA GLY A 68 29.09 -3.87 -10.96
C GLY A 68 27.78 -4.66 -11.03
N GLY A 69 26.79 -4.33 -10.20
CA GLY A 69 25.53 -5.05 -10.09
C GLY A 69 24.58 -4.44 -9.06
N TYR A 70 23.42 -5.07 -8.93
CA TYR A 70 22.41 -4.71 -7.94
C TYR A 70 21.52 -5.91 -7.63
N ALA A 71 20.92 -5.92 -6.43
CA ALA A 71 19.83 -6.83 -6.11
C ALA A 71 18.48 -6.09 -6.14
N VAL A 72 17.43 -6.83 -6.48
CA VAL A 72 16.02 -6.41 -6.41
C VAL A 72 15.36 -7.23 -5.31
N ASN A 73 14.93 -6.57 -4.24
CA ASN A 73 14.22 -7.18 -3.12
C ASN A 73 12.72 -6.88 -3.27
N ILE A 74 11.92 -7.87 -3.69
CA ILE A 74 10.47 -7.76 -3.86
C ILE A 74 9.82 -7.94 -2.48
N LEU A 75 9.31 -6.84 -1.93
CA LEU A 75 8.88 -6.78 -0.54
C LEU A 75 7.63 -7.61 -0.26
N ALA A 76 7.55 -8.18 0.94
CA ALA A 76 6.35 -8.80 1.48
C ALA A 76 5.41 -7.76 2.11
N GLU A 77 4.14 -8.12 2.32
CA GLU A 77 3.09 -7.21 2.84
C GLU A 77 3.44 -6.51 4.15
N ASP A 78 4.19 -7.19 5.02
CA ASP A 78 4.65 -6.68 6.31
C ASP A 78 5.86 -5.72 6.20
N GLN A 79 6.52 -5.65 5.04
CA GLN A 79 7.72 -4.84 4.82
C GLN A 79 7.43 -3.42 4.33
N LYS A 80 6.24 -2.89 4.63
CA LYS A 80 5.90 -1.52 4.29
C LYS A 80 6.79 -0.48 4.97
N GLY A 81 7.20 -0.72 6.21
CA GLY A 81 8.16 0.13 6.93
C GLY A 81 9.48 0.21 6.17
N VAL A 82 9.97 -0.92 5.66
CA VAL A 82 11.19 -0.99 4.82
C VAL A 82 11.02 -0.14 3.56
N SER A 83 9.90 -0.26 2.85
CA SER A 83 9.59 0.57 1.68
C SER A 83 9.69 2.08 1.97
N ARG A 84 9.16 2.54 3.12
CA ARG A 84 9.29 3.94 3.52
C ARG A 84 10.72 4.35 3.80
N THR A 85 11.42 3.58 4.62
CA THR A 85 12.80 3.89 5.03
C THR A 85 13.67 4.09 3.79
N PHE A 86 13.56 3.18 2.82
CA PHE A 86 14.34 3.23 1.58
C PHE A 86 13.87 4.26 0.55
N ALA A 87 12.67 4.85 0.73
CA ALA A 87 12.19 6.01 -0.03
C ALA A 87 12.51 7.37 0.64
N SER A 88 12.84 7.36 1.93
CA SER A 88 13.06 8.55 2.76
C SER A 88 14.51 9.08 2.69
N LYS A 89 14.82 10.15 3.43
CA LYS A 89 16.19 10.70 3.56
C LYS A 89 16.93 10.23 4.82
N VAL A 90 16.49 9.15 5.45
CA VAL A 90 17.20 8.56 6.62
C VAL A 90 18.64 8.19 6.24
N GLU A 91 19.57 8.47 7.16
CA GLU A 91 21.02 8.31 6.97
C GLU A 91 21.43 6.82 6.92
N ASP A 92 21.05 6.04 7.93
CA ASP A 92 21.27 4.59 7.96
C ASP A 92 19.97 3.81 7.72
N ARG A 93 19.71 3.50 6.44
CA ARG A 93 18.53 2.74 6.02
C ARG A 93 18.67 1.24 6.29
N PHE A 94 19.89 0.72 6.34
CA PHE A 94 20.14 -0.71 6.46
C PHE A 94 20.06 -1.19 7.92
N ALA A 95 20.15 -0.28 8.90
CA ALA A 95 19.87 -0.59 10.30
C ALA A 95 18.43 -1.10 10.57
N THR A 96 17.48 -0.87 9.66
CA THR A 96 16.08 -1.28 9.84
C THR A 96 15.73 -2.62 9.20
N VAL A 97 16.72 -3.35 8.64
CA VAL A 97 16.46 -4.58 7.90
C VAL A 97 17.60 -5.58 8.04
N ASP A 98 17.26 -6.85 8.24
CA ASP A 98 18.21 -7.95 8.17
C ASP A 98 18.53 -8.26 6.71
N TRP A 99 19.83 -8.26 6.38
CA TRP A 99 20.30 -8.51 5.03
C TRP A 99 21.58 -9.35 5.02
N GLN A 100 21.82 -10.00 3.90
CA GLN A 100 23.04 -10.77 3.63
C GLN A 100 23.52 -10.52 2.20
N ALA A 101 24.80 -10.81 1.93
CA ALA A 101 25.30 -10.78 0.56
C ALA A 101 24.67 -11.91 -0.27
N GLY A 102 24.10 -11.55 -1.43
CA GLY A 102 23.63 -12.52 -2.42
C GLY A 102 24.77 -13.14 -3.24
N PRO A 103 24.46 -14.07 -4.17
CA PRO A 103 25.46 -14.77 -4.98
C PRO A 103 26.38 -13.88 -5.84
N ALA A 104 25.92 -12.69 -6.25
CA ALA A 104 26.72 -11.67 -6.93
C ALA A 104 27.22 -10.56 -6.00
N GLY A 105 27.02 -10.70 -4.68
CA GLY A 105 27.56 -9.83 -3.64
C GLY A 105 26.68 -8.65 -3.26
N ASN A 106 25.51 -8.48 -3.86
CA ASN A 106 24.61 -7.38 -3.52
C ASN A 106 23.73 -7.70 -2.29
N PRO A 107 23.28 -6.71 -1.51
CA PRO A 107 22.45 -6.94 -0.33
C PRO A 107 21.07 -7.55 -0.67
N VAL A 108 20.79 -8.74 -0.15
CA VAL A 108 19.48 -9.40 -0.22
C VAL A 108 18.84 -9.41 1.16
N PHE A 109 17.59 -9.02 1.25
CA PHE A 109 16.85 -8.89 2.50
C PHE A 109 16.20 -10.20 2.94
N ALA A 110 16.11 -10.41 4.25
CA ALA A 110 15.26 -11.45 4.81
C ALA A 110 13.77 -11.10 4.70
N GLY A 111 12.90 -12.11 4.71
CA GLY A 111 11.45 -11.94 4.76
C GLY A 111 10.78 -11.39 3.49
N THR A 112 11.53 -11.12 2.42
CA THR A 112 10.97 -10.68 1.13
C THR A 112 10.15 -11.77 0.45
N SER A 113 9.13 -11.37 -0.30
CA SER A 113 8.38 -12.28 -1.18
C SER A 113 9.28 -12.93 -2.23
N ALA A 114 10.20 -12.17 -2.81
CA ALA A 114 11.24 -12.68 -3.68
C ALA A 114 12.44 -11.76 -3.76
N TRP A 115 13.57 -12.27 -4.24
CA TRP A 115 14.74 -11.48 -4.54
C TRP A 115 15.48 -11.97 -5.79
N LEU A 116 16.17 -11.05 -6.45
CA LEU A 116 16.98 -11.27 -7.64
C LEU A 116 18.32 -10.58 -7.43
N ASP A 117 19.43 -11.29 -7.52
CA ASP A 117 20.78 -10.73 -7.43
C ASP A 117 21.43 -10.70 -8.81
N CYS A 118 21.80 -9.51 -9.27
CA CYS A 118 22.13 -9.26 -10.67
C CYS A 118 23.53 -8.65 -10.84
N SER A 119 24.21 -9.02 -11.91
CA SER A 119 25.31 -8.21 -12.45
C SER A 119 24.75 -7.13 -13.39
N MET A 120 25.36 -5.95 -13.44
CA MET A 120 24.97 -4.90 -14.37
C MET A 120 25.18 -5.39 -15.81
N HIS A 121 24.13 -5.32 -16.63
CA HIS A 121 24.18 -5.69 -18.04
C HIS A 121 24.27 -4.45 -18.93
N GLN A 122 23.41 -3.46 -18.68
CA GLN A 122 23.39 -2.22 -19.45
C GLN A 122 22.74 -1.11 -18.63
N THR A 123 23.19 0.12 -18.87
CA THR A 123 22.56 1.34 -18.35
C THR A 123 22.10 2.19 -19.54
N VAL A 124 20.85 2.66 -19.52
CA VAL A 124 20.24 3.43 -20.63
C VAL A 124 19.70 4.76 -20.12
N ASP A 125 20.11 5.85 -20.75
CA ASP A 125 19.56 7.18 -20.47
C ASP A 125 18.11 7.28 -20.97
N ALA A 126 17.19 7.69 -20.09
CA ALA A 126 15.75 7.74 -20.40
C ALA A 126 15.07 8.96 -19.73
N GLY A 127 15.32 10.14 -20.27
CA GLY A 127 14.66 11.38 -19.80
C GLY A 127 15.17 11.81 -18.43
N ASP A 128 14.30 11.89 -17.44
CA ASP A 128 14.66 12.22 -16.04
C ASP A 128 15.09 10.99 -15.22
N HIS A 129 15.12 9.81 -15.85
CA HIS A 129 15.57 8.55 -15.25
C HIS A 129 16.70 7.90 -16.04
N VAL A 130 17.33 6.93 -15.40
CA VAL A 130 18.26 5.98 -15.99
C VAL A 130 17.68 4.59 -15.81
N ILE A 131 17.63 3.79 -16.87
CA ILE A 131 17.20 2.39 -16.82
C ILE A 131 18.43 1.55 -16.52
N LEU A 132 18.39 0.82 -15.41
CA LEU A 132 19.37 -0.19 -15.04
C LEU A 132 18.84 -1.53 -15.52
N ILE A 133 19.58 -2.20 -16.40
CA ILE A 133 19.29 -3.55 -16.87
C ILE A 133 20.29 -4.50 -16.24
N GLY A 134 19.79 -5.49 -15.52
CA GLY A 134 20.58 -6.48 -14.79
C GLY A 134 20.42 -7.88 -15.37
N CYS A 135 21.52 -8.62 -15.40
CA CYS A 135 21.53 -10.04 -15.72
C CYS A 135 21.50 -10.84 -14.41
N VAL A 136 20.46 -11.65 -14.21
CA VAL A 136 20.23 -12.39 -12.96
C VAL A 136 21.29 -13.47 -12.78
N ARG A 137 21.95 -13.47 -11.62
CA ARG A 137 22.99 -14.43 -11.22
C ARG A 137 22.54 -15.35 -10.10
N GLY A 138 21.56 -14.90 -9.30
CA GLY A 138 20.89 -15.71 -8.29
C GLY A 138 19.49 -15.17 -8.02
N CYS A 139 18.61 -16.02 -7.52
CA CYS A 139 17.26 -15.62 -7.15
C CYS A 139 16.70 -16.53 -6.05
N GLY A 140 15.70 -16.04 -5.32
CA GLY A 140 14.94 -16.80 -4.35
C GLY A 140 13.53 -16.25 -4.18
N HIS A 141 12.64 -17.06 -3.63
CA HIS A 141 11.27 -16.66 -3.32
C HIS A 141 10.78 -17.33 -2.04
N ALA A 142 9.75 -16.75 -1.43
CA ALA A 142 9.03 -17.31 -0.30
C ALA A 142 7.52 -17.29 -0.60
N PRO A 143 6.72 -18.22 -0.03
CA PRO A 143 5.27 -18.25 -0.21
C PRO A 143 4.57 -17.21 0.70
N VAL A 144 5.04 -15.96 0.66
CA VAL A 144 4.45 -14.82 1.38
C VAL A 144 3.87 -13.83 0.39
N SER A 145 2.73 -13.25 0.73
CA SER A 145 2.05 -12.28 -0.12
C SER A 145 2.92 -11.03 -0.35
N PRO A 146 3.03 -10.53 -1.59
CA PRO A 146 3.85 -9.37 -1.89
C PRO A 146 3.17 -8.06 -1.46
N LEU A 147 3.96 -7.04 -1.15
CA LEU A 147 3.46 -5.69 -0.97
C LEU A 147 3.12 -5.07 -2.32
N GLY A 148 1.86 -4.66 -2.50
CA GLY A 148 1.40 -3.96 -3.70
C GLY A 148 1.46 -2.44 -3.56
N TYR A 149 1.45 -1.75 -4.69
CA TYR A 149 1.30 -0.29 -4.77
C TYR A 149 0.46 0.09 -5.99
N CYS A 150 -0.55 0.92 -5.79
CA CYS A 150 -1.42 1.38 -6.86
C CYS A 150 -2.10 2.69 -6.45
N ARG A 151 -2.23 3.62 -7.40
CA ARG A 151 -2.83 4.95 -7.24
C ARG A 151 -2.29 5.73 -6.04
N GLY A 152 -0.97 5.63 -5.81
CA GLY A 152 -0.28 6.34 -4.74
C GLY A 152 -0.40 5.69 -3.36
N ALA A 153 -0.92 4.47 -3.27
CA ALA A 153 -1.16 3.84 -1.98
C ALA A 153 -0.83 2.33 -1.97
N TYR A 154 -0.41 1.83 -0.81
CA TYR A 154 -0.04 0.43 -0.62
C TYR A 154 -1.23 -0.52 -0.64
N VAL A 155 -1.10 -1.67 -1.27
CA VAL A 155 -2.12 -2.71 -1.40
C VAL A 155 -1.67 -3.98 -0.69
N THR A 156 -2.58 -4.60 0.05
CA THR A 156 -2.37 -5.88 0.72
C THR A 156 -3.28 -6.91 0.06
N PHE A 157 -2.69 -7.84 -0.69
CA PHE A 157 -3.41 -8.91 -1.40
C PHE A 157 -3.98 -9.97 -0.45
N GLY A 158 -3.37 -10.19 0.73
CA GLY A 158 -3.87 -11.08 1.77
C GLY A 158 -5.26 -10.68 2.28
N LEU A 159 -5.58 -9.39 2.28
CA LEU A 159 -6.93 -8.91 2.63
C LEU A 159 -7.97 -9.30 1.59
N GLU A 160 -7.62 -9.22 0.29
CA GLU A 160 -8.50 -9.65 -0.79
C GLU A 160 -8.74 -11.16 -0.72
N GLN A 161 -7.70 -11.94 -0.42
CA GLN A 161 -7.84 -13.38 -0.20
C GLN A 161 -8.75 -13.69 1.00
N LYS A 162 -8.54 -13.05 2.16
CA LYS A 162 -9.39 -13.23 3.35
C LYS A 162 -10.84 -12.84 3.04
N ALA A 163 -11.06 -11.74 2.32
CA ALA A 163 -12.40 -11.34 1.88
C ALA A 163 -13.05 -12.41 0.98
N MET A 164 -12.31 -13.04 0.07
CA MET A 164 -12.83 -14.12 -0.78
C MET A 164 -13.13 -15.41 0.00
N GLU A 165 -12.37 -15.72 1.04
CA GLU A 165 -12.56 -16.90 1.90
C GLU A 165 -13.84 -16.78 2.76
N THR A 166 -14.37 -15.58 2.96
CA THR A 166 -15.55 -15.31 3.80
C THR A 166 -16.90 -15.57 3.13
N ARG A 167 -16.91 -16.11 1.89
CA ARG A 167 -18.14 -16.40 1.15
C ARG A 167 -19.11 -17.28 1.95
N GLY A 168 -20.34 -16.79 2.11
CA GLY A 168 -21.43 -17.50 2.81
C GLY A 168 -21.70 -17.01 4.24
N ARG A 169 -20.90 -16.07 4.76
CA ARG A 169 -21.17 -15.38 6.04
C ARG A 169 -21.93 -14.06 5.81
N GLN A 170 -22.58 -13.53 6.85
CA GLN A 170 -23.15 -12.18 6.77
C GLN A 170 -22.01 -11.17 6.63
N THR A 171 -22.10 -10.28 5.65
CA THR A 171 -21.03 -9.30 5.37
C THR A 171 -21.52 -7.90 5.63
N LEU A 172 -20.69 -7.09 6.27
CA LEU A 172 -20.82 -5.64 6.34
C LEU A 172 -19.67 -5.04 5.54
N VAL A 173 -19.99 -4.33 4.46
CA VAL A 173 -19.02 -3.62 3.63
C VAL A 173 -19.08 -2.14 3.95
N GLY A 174 -17.97 -1.57 4.42
CA GLY A 174 -17.83 -0.16 4.74
C GLY A 174 -16.78 0.57 3.91
N ALA A 175 -16.78 1.89 3.96
CA ALA A 175 -15.74 2.71 3.36
C ALA A 175 -15.24 3.83 4.27
N ILE A 176 -13.92 3.97 4.33
CA ILE A 176 -13.21 5.11 4.89
C ILE A 176 -12.94 6.06 3.72
N LEU A 177 -13.67 7.17 3.68
CA LEU A 177 -13.65 8.10 2.56
C LEU A 177 -13.12 9.47 2.99
N GLU A 178 -12.03 9.91 2.35
CA GLU A 178 -11.37 11.17 2.65
C GLU A 178 -11.60 12.22 1.57
N ARG A 179 -11.73 13.48 2.00
CA ARG A 179 -11.57 14.67 1.16
C ARG A 179 -10.99 15.82 1.98
N ASP A 180 -9.98 16.50 1.42
CA ASP A 180 -9.43 17.75 1.96
C ASP A 180 -9.08 17.70 3.46
N GLY A 181 -8.54 16.55 3.92
CA GLY A 181 -8.20 16.35 5.32
C GLY A 181 -9.38 16.07 6.26
N GLN A 182 -10.51 15.68 5.69
CA GLN A 182 -11.72 15.33 6.41
C GLN A 182 -12.19 13.94 6.01
N ILE A 183 -12.89 13.26 6.91
CA ILE A 183 -13.51 11.95 6.69
C ILE A 183 -15.03 12.08 6.64
N LEU A 184 -15.67 11.31 5.76
CA LEU A 184 -17.12 11.18 5.73
C LEU A 184 -17.64 10.30 6.86
N LEU A 185 -18.53 10.86 7.67
CA LEU A 185 -19.31 10.14 8.66
C LEU A 185 -20.80 10.31 8.39
N VAL A 186 -21.57 9.25 8.63
CA VAL A 186 -23.03 9.24 8.55
C VAL A 186 -23.63 9.19 9.95
N GLU A 187 -24.71 9.92 10.17
CA GLU A 187 -25.50 9.89 11.39
C GLU A 187 -26.29 8.58 11.46
N THR A 188 -26.33 7.99 12.64
CA THR A 188 -27.10 6.77 12.89
C THR A 188 -28.43 7.12 13.57
N PRO A 189 -29.50 6.31 13.41
CA PRO A 189 -30.83 6.61 13.95
C PRO A 189 -30.87 6.81 15.48
N ASP A 190 -29.92 6.23 16.21
CA ASP A 190 -29.73 6.33 17.65
C ASP A 190 -28.90 7.58 18.07
N GLY A 191 -28.60 8.48 17.15
CA GLY A 191 -27.86 9.73 17.42
C GLY A 191 -26.34 9.58 17.52
N GLY A 192 -25.83 8.40 17.15
CA GLY A 192 -24.41 8.10 16.95
C GLY A 192 -23.89 8.54 15.58
N VAL A 193 -22.67 8.12 15.26
CA VAL A 193 -22.10 8.25 13.91
C VAL A 193 -21.40 6.98 13.48
N ALA A 194 -21.36 6.73 12.18
CA ALA A 194 -20.67 5.59 11.61
C ALA A 194 -19.94 5.98 10.32
N LEU A 195 -19.07 5.09 9.86
CA LEU A 195 -18.63 5.08 8.47
C LEU A 195 -19.80 4.63 7.58
N PRO A 196 -19.87 5.06 6.31
CA PRO A 196 -20.87 4.53 5.38
C PRO A 196 -20.67 3.03 5.18
N THR A 197 -21.72 2.25 5.41
CA THR A 197 -21.72 0.78 5.31
C THR A 197 -22.93 0.24 4.53
N ALA A 198 -22.86 -1.00 4.06
CA ALA A 198 -23.98 -1.75 3.48
C ALA A 198 -23.68 -3.26 3.57
N GLU A 199 -24.63 -4.13 3.20
CA GLU A 199 -24.43 -5.59 3.25
C GLU A 199 -23.50 -6.13 2.14
N ALA A 200 -23.21 -5.29 1.13
CA ALA A 200 -22.32 -5.62 0.02
C ALA A 200 -21.71 -4.34 -0.55
N LEU A 201 -20.61 -4.45 -1.31
CA LEU A 201 -20.04 -3.32 -2.04
C LEU A 201 -21.04 -2.77 -3.09
N GLY A 202 -21.83 -3.66 -3.69
CA GLY A 202 -22.74 -3.34 -4.80
C GLY A 202 -21.99 -3.16 -6.13
N LYS A 203 -22.75 -3.05 -7.22
CA LYS A 203 -22.22 -2.61 -8.53
C LYS A 203 -22.74 -1.21 -8.83
N PRO A 204 -21.96 -0.35 -9.52
CA PRO A 204 -22.47 0.93 -9.99
C PRO A 204 -23.80 0.77 -10.74
N GLY A 205 -24.81 1.57 -10.39
CA GLY A 205 -26.12 1.55 -11.03
C GLY A 205 -27.11 0.49 -10.54
N ARG A 206 -26.74 -0.37 -9.58
CA ARG A 206 -27.71 -1.17 -8.84
C ARG A 206 -28.14 -0.48 -7.55
N SER A 207 -29.33 -0.80 -7.05
CA SER A 207 -29.91 -0.22 -5.84
C SER A 207 -29.45 -0.91 -4.54
N ASP A 208 -28.68 -1.99 -4.67
CA ASP A 208 -28.13 -2.76 -3.55
C ASP A 208 -26.65 -2.41 -3.32
N GLY A 209 -26.29 -2.16 -2.06
CA GLY A 209 -24.91 -2.06 -1.62
C GLY A 209 -24.36 -0.64 -1.42
N LEU A 210 -23.09 -0.60 -1.00
CA LEU A 210 -22.41 0.58 -0.51
C LEU A 210 -22.29 1.67 -1.58
N LEU A 211 -21.97 1.30 -2.82
CA LEU A 211 -21.86 2.26 -3.93
C LEU A 211 -23.17 3.00 -4.19
N HIS A 212 -24.31 2.29 -4.12
CA HIS A 212 -25.62 2.93 -4.25
C HIS A 212 -25.88 3.89 -3.09
N ARG A 213 -25.64 3.44 -1.86
CA ARG A 213 -25.83 4.26 -0.66
C ARG A 213 -25.02 5.55 -0.73
N LEU A 214 -23.75 5.47 -1.15
CA LEU A 214 -22.90 6.65 -1.34
C LEU A 214 -23.45 7.59 -2.42
N ALA A 215 -23.94 7.06 -3.54
CA ALA A 215 -24.60 7.88 -4.55
C ALA A 215 -25.87 8.56 -4.02
N THR A 216 -26.69 7.88 -3.20
CA THR A 216 -27.87 8.49 -2.56
C THR A 216 -27.52 9.58 -1.56
N LEU A 217 -26.32 9.53 -0.97
CA LEU A 217 -25.73 10.58 -0.13
C LEU A 217 -25.19 11.77 -0.95
N GLY A 218 -25.40 11.77 -2.28
CA GLY A 218 -24.85 12.78 -3.19
C GLY A 218 -23.33 12.70 -3.34
N SER A 219 -22.72 11.58 -2.98
CA SER A 219 -21.27 11.42 -2.95
C SER A 219 -20.77 10.59 -4.13
N THR A 220 -19.93 11.19 -4.97
CA THR A 220 -19.13 10.47 -5.96
C THR A 220 -17.81 10.04 -5.32
N VAL A 221 -17.43 8.77 -5.48
CA VAL A 221 -16.26 8.21 -4.80
C VAL A 221 -15.31 7.50 -5.76
N ASP A 222 -14.02 7.58 -5.47
CA ASP A 222 -13.00 6.68 -5.99
C ASP A 222 -12.61 5.70 -4.88
N LEU A 223 -13.26 4.54 -4.86
CA LEU A 223 -12.90 3.45 -3.95
C LEU A 223 -11.65 2.75 -4.46
N SER A 224 -10.66 2.59 -3.59
CA SER A 224 -9.37 2.00 -3.94
C SER A 224 -9.29 0.55 -3.48
N PHE A 225 -8.71 0.31 -2.30
CA PHE A 225 -8.37 -1.03 -1.83
C PHE A 225 -9.01 -1.35 -0.48
N LEU A 226 -9.09 -2.65 -0.19
CA LEU A 226 -9.36 -3.12 1.15
C LEU A 226 -8.34 -2.55 2.13
N PHE A 227 -8.85 -2.08 3.25
CA PHE A 227 -8.11 -1.55 4.38
C PHE A 227 -8.16 -2.49 5.59
N ALA A 228 -9.30 -3.15 5.80
CA ALA A 228 -9.48 -4.08 6.90
C ALA A 228 -10.50 -5.17 6.55
N VAL A 229 -10.23 -6.38 7.03
CA VAL A 229 -11.16 -7.52 7.02
C VAL A 229 -11.08 -8.20 8.38
N PHE A 230 -12.14 -8.08 9.17
CA PHE A 230 -12.19 -8.63 10.53
C PHE A 230 -13.55 -9.26 10.82
N ASP A 231 -13.53 -10.17 11.79
CA ASP A 231 -14.67 -10.98 12.16
C ASP A 231 -15.48 -10.29 13.26
N GLU A 232 -16.81 -10.32 13.12
CA GLU A 232 -17.79 -9.72 14.02
C GLU A 232 -18.82 -10.76 14.49
N ASP A 233 -19.50 -10.46 15.58
CA ASP A 233 -20.52 -11.25 16.26
C ASP A 233 -20.09 -12.71 16.52
N ASN A 234 -18.90 -12.93 17.09
CA ASN A 234 -18.32 -14.26 17.33
C ASN A 234 -18.30 -15.13 16.05
N ASP A 235 -17.65 -14.61 15.01
CA ASP A 235 -17.52 -15.18 13.66
C ASP A 235 -18.84 -15.30 12.86
N ARG A 236 -19.94 -14.68 13.28
CA ARG A 236 -21.19 -14.71 12.51
C ARG A 236 -21.24 -13.70 11.38
N ARG A 237 -20.55 -12.56 11.55
CA ARG A 237 -20.46 -11.48 10.57
C ARG A 237 -19.00 -11.23 10.20
N VAL A 238 -18.77 -10.68 9.02
CA VAL A 238 -17.46 -10.21 8.57
C VAL A 238 -17.58 -8.77 8.13
N SER A 239 -16.74 -7.93 8.70
CA SER A 239 -16.61 -6.52 8.36
C SER A 239 -15.47 -6.32 7.37
N ILE A 240 -15.78 -5.72 6.23
CA ILE A 240 -14.88 -5.47 5.11
C ILE A 240 -14.87 -3.96 4.85
N TYR A 241 -13.77 -3.29 5.13
CA TYR A 241 -13.65 -1.85 4.93
C TYR A 241 -12.71 -1.53 3.79
N TYR A 242 -13.20 -0.77 2.81
CA TYR A 242 -12.40 -0.16 1.77
C TYR A 242 -11.92 1.22 2.20
N ARG A 243 -10.81 1.68 1.63
CA ARG A 243 -10.43 3.11 1.67
C ARG A 243 -10.68 3.75 0.30
N GLY A 244 -11.00 5.03 0.28
CA GLY A 244 -11.20 5.77 -0.96
C GLY A 244 -11.17 7.27 -0.78
N LYS A 245 -11.33 7.97 -1.91
CA LYS A 245 -11.44 9.44 -1.94
C LYS A 245 -12.85 9.84 -2.33
N LEU A 246 -13.33 10.92 -1.72
CA LEU A 246 -14.55 11.60 -2.15
C LEU A 246 -14.22 12.60 -3.25
N ILE A 247 -14.76 12.35 -4.44
CA ILE A 247 -14.67 13.26 -5.58
C ILE A 247 -15.62 14.43 -5.37
N ASP A 248 -16.81 14.17 -4.83
CA ASP A 248 -17.84 15.15 -4.46
C ASP A 248 -18.24 14.97 -2.99
N GLY A 249 -18.50 16.07 -2.28
CA GLY A 249 -18.95 16.04 -0.89
C GLY A 249 -20.41 15.60 -0.76
N PRO A 250 -20.85 15.14 0.42
CA PRO A 250 -22.24 14.72 0.63
C PRO A 250 -23.21 15.88 0.46
N ALA A 251 -24.42 15.59 -0.03
CA ALA A 251 -25.47 16.61 -0.14
C ALA A 251 -25.94 17.04 1.26
N ALA A 252 -26.18 18.34 1.42
CA ALA A 252 -26.64 18.92 2.68
C ALA A 252 -27.98 18.29 3.14
N GLY A 253 -28.10 18.00 4.43
CA GLY A 253 -29.33 17.50 5.04
C GLY A 253 -29.58 15.99 4.89
N GLN A 254 -28.65 15.22 4.31
CA GLN A 254 -28.77 13.77 4.17
C GLN A 254 -28.15 12.96 5.33
N GLY A 255 -27.99 13.57 6.50
CA GLY A 255 -27.41 12.91 7.67
C GLY A 255 -25.96 12.45 7.45
N ALA A 256 -25.21 13.11 6.57
CA ALA A 256 -23.81 12.81 6.29
C ALA A 256 -22.98 14.10 6.33
N ARG A 257 -21.78 14.01 6.88
CA ARG A 257 -20.91 15.17 7.07
C ARG A 257 -19.43 14.82 6.97
N LEU A 258 -18.66 15.79 6.49
CA LEU A 258 -17.20 15.75 6.53
C LEU A 258 -16.70 16.25 7.89
N VAL A 259 -15.88 15.45 8.55
CA VAL A 259 -15.32 15.76 9.87
C VAL A 259 -13.81 15.73 9.78
N GLY A 260 -13.12 16.75 10.30
CA GLY A 260 -11.66 16.72 10.38
C GLY A 260 -11.18 15.56 11.27
N PHE A 261 -10.04 14.96 10.95
CA PHE A 261 -9.53 13.79 11.68
C PHE A 261 -9.36 14.03 13.19
N ASP A 262 -9.02 15.25 13.59
CA ASP A 262 -8.85 15.63 14.99
C ASP A 262 -10.19 15.86 15.72
N ALA A 263 -11.30 15.93 14.97
CA ALA A 263 -12.65 16.19 15.46
C ALA A 263 -13.56 14.94 15.37
N ILE A 264 -13.00 13.76 15.09
CA ILE A 264 -13.78 12.51 15.05
C ILE A 264 -14.41 12.27 16.43
N PRO A 265 -15.74 12.12 16.53
CA PRO A 265 -16.41 11.88 17.80
C PRO A 265 -16.28 10.40 18.21
N TRP A 266 -15.10 10.00 18.69
CA TRP A 266 -14.73 8.61 18.97
C TRP A 266 -15.72 7.83 19.85
N ALA A 267 -16.34 8.51 20.82
CA ALA A 267 -17.32 7.92 21.74
C ALA A 267 -18.68 7.62 21.08
N LYS A 268 -18.96 8.18 19.90
CA LYS A 268 -20.21 7.99 19.15
C LYS A 268 -20.09 6.94 18.04
N LEU A 269 -18.92 6.32 17.88
CA LEU A 269 -18.70 5.24 16.92
C LEU A 269 -19.35 3.93 17.41
N PRO A 270 -19.79 3.05 16.49
CA PRO A 270 -20.70 1.95 16.81
C PRO A 270 -20.11 0.87 17.71
N ASN A 271 -18.81 0.55 17.57
CA ASN A 271 -18.14 -0.46 18.38
C ASN A 271 -16.62 -0.20 18.47
N ASP A 272 -15.94 -0.96 19.33
CA ASP A 272 -14.50 -0.82 19.58
C ASP A 272 -13.65 -1.28 18.39
N ALA A 273 -14.11 -2.28 17.62
CA ALA A 273 -13.41 -2.75 16.42
C ALA A 273 -13.31 -1.65 15.35
N VAL A 274 -14.42 -0.98 15.04
CA VAL A 274 -14.47 0.17 14.12
C VAL A 274 -13.65 1.34 14.67
N ARG A 275 -13.70 1.59 15.99
CA ARG A 275 -12.89 2.64 16.62
C ARG A 275 -11.40 2.36 16.46
N SER A 276 -10.95 1.14 16.77
CA SER A 276 -9.55 0.71 16.65
C SER A 276 -9.08 0.77 15.21
N MET A 277 -9.87 0.23 14.27
CA MET A 277 -9.60 0.31 12.84
C MET A 277 -9.45 1.76 12.36
N LEU A 278 -10.34 2.66 12.78
CA LEU A 278 -10.31 4.05 12.34
C LEU A 278 -9.17 4.84 13.01
N GLN A 279 -8.88 4.61 14.30
CA GLN A 279 -7.70 5.19 14.96
C GLN A 279 -6.42 4.79 14.25
N ARG A 280 -6.33 3.51 13.89
CA ARG A 280 -5.25 2.98 13.06
C ARG A 280 -5.19 3.74 11.73
N TYR A 281 -6.28 3.79 10.96
CA TYR A 281 -6.30 4.58 9.72
C TYR A 281 -5.80 6.02 9.91
N VAL A 282 -6.15 6.69 11.01
CA VAL A 282 -5.70 8.07 11.29
C VAL A 282 -4.20 8.15 11.61
N ALA A 283 -3.67 7.24 12.44
CA ALA A 283 -2.24 7.17 12.75
C ALA A 283 -1.45 6.90 11.48
N GLU A 284 -1.89 5.90 10.74
CA GLU A 284 -1.34 5.50 9.45
C GLU A 284 -1.44 6.64 8.42
N ARG A 285 -2.51 7.43 8.41
CA ARG A 285 -2.59 8.61 7.54
C ARG A 285 -1.57 9.69 7.91
N ARG A 286 -1.30 9.89 9.20
CA ARG A 286 -0.34 10.89 9.69
C ARG A 286 1.11 10.48 9.41
N GLU A 287 1.38 9.19 9.35
CA GLU A 287 2.71 8.58 9.13
C GLU A 287 2.89 8.02 7.71
N ASP A 288 1.89 8.21 6.84
CA ASP A 288 1.68 7.52 5.55
C ASP A 288 1.54 5.96 5.68
N GLU A 289 1.50 5.42 6.90
CA GLU A 289 1.73 4.06 7.40
C GLU A 289 0.58 3.03 7.46
N PHE A 290 -0.23 2.82 6.43
CA PHE A 290 -1.23 1.73 6.46
C PHE A 290 -0.72 0.28 6.73
N GLY A 291 -0.99 -0.35 7.88
CA GLY A 291 -0.70 -1.73 8.28
C GLY A 291 -1.94 -2.66 8.25
N VAL A 292 -1.80 -3.91 8.68
CA VAL A 292 -2.82 -4.98 8.56
C VAL A 292 -3.33 -5.44 9.93
N TYR A 293 -4.65 -5.57 10.08
CA TYR A 293 -5.32 -6.07 11.29
C TYR A 293 -6.09 -7.32 10.90
N VAL A 294 -5.79 -8.42 11.60
CA VAL A 294 -6.50 -9.70 11.48
C VAL A 294 -6.92 -10.11 12.88
N GLY A 295 -8.23 -10.11 13.11
CA GLY A 295 -8.81 -10.40 14.42
C GLY A 295 -10.33 -10.46 14.41
N ASP A 296 -10.87 -10.68 15.61
CA ASP A 296 -12.28 -10.67 15.96
C ASP A 296 -12.65 -9.43 16.82
N GLU A 297 -13.93 -9.33 17.21
CA GLU A 297 -14.49 -8.23 18.02
C GLU A 297 -13.89 -8.01 19.41
N VAL A 298 -13.31 -9.05 20.00
CA VAL A 298 -12.85 -9.10 21.39
C VAL A 298 -11.34 -9.23 21.46
N SER A 299 -10.75 -9.89 20.47
CA SER A 299 -9.34 -10.21 20.37
C SER A 299 -8.88 -10.16 18.92
N GLY A 300 -7.77 -9.49 18.65
CA GLY A 300 -7.21 -9.47 17.31
C GLY A 300 -5.74 -9.20 17.36
N THR A 301 -5.02 -9.81 16.44
CA THR A 301 -3.62 -9.47 16.23
C THR A 301 -3.58 -8.25 15.30
N VAL A 302 -3.32 -7.08 15.88
CA VAL A 302 -2.48 -6.12 15.17
C VAL A 302 -1.13 -6.82 15.11
N GLN A 303 -0.74 -7.36 13.95
CA GLN A 303 0.67 -7.64 13.75
C GLN A 303 1.34 -6.28 13.66
N PRO A 304 2.11 -5.86 14.69
CA PRO A 304 2.89 -4.64 14.56
C PRO A 304 3.93 -4.92 13.49
N LEU A 305 4.12 -4.00 12.53
CA LEU A 305 5.19 -4.14 11.53
C LEU A 305 6.59 -3.87 12.11
N SER A 306 6.70 -3.85 13.44
CA SER A 306 7.94 -3.85 14.22
C SER A 306 7.62 -4.01 15.70
N ARG A 307 8.18 -5.02 16.35
CA ARG A 307 8.75 -4.86 17.69
C ARG A 307 10.13 -5.51 17.67
N THR A 308 11.15 -4.69 17.49
CA THR A 308 12.49 -5.01 17.99
C THR A 308 12.35 -5.23 19.49
N VAL A 309 12.76 -6.41 19.96
CA VAL A 309 13.38 -6.54 21.29
C VAL A 309 14.87 -6.45 21.07
#